data_AF-A0A9E0MP85-F1
#
_entry.id   AF-A0A9E0MP85-F1
#
_cell.length_a   1.000
_cell.length_b   1.000
_cell.length_c   1.000
_cell.angle_alpha   90.00
_cell.angle_beta   90.00
_cell.angle_gamma   90.00
#
_symmetry.space_group_name_H-M   'P 1'
#
loop_
_entity.id
_entity.type
_entity.pdbx_description
1 polymer ?
#
loop_
_entity_poly.entity_id
_entity_poly.type
_entity_poly.pdbx_seq_one_letter_code
_entity_poly.pdbx_strand_id
1 'polypeptide(L)'
;MFRWVPVAALALAACSFTPTGQGDESCQARCDGPTAVTCPGGPDGEPVTMTCPALCIADPAPRCASVTLAPSNLTASQAMTAQEASGALVINADVTIDTSLMAFVEPGTNDVVTFAGVELVPLDAGRLLVAARTVSLAGGATLYGRGDRALILVAAETIDLAGDVDFRPGCAPPSVNDLRCGGPGGGDGGRVGLAATGCALGQAGSNGGGGAGGGNATQGGAGGVGTVAGAPPRGLEMCNAGGDLEPLHGGSGGGAGAGPGADGGGGGGALQLSAFGAIRIVGDGTAVLNLGGAGGQGADDDGGGGGGSGGALLIEAPMVTILDARLLAAGGGGGSGRQADDGQTARNDGTPAAGGASSSGGDGGGGASTAGVGGTGKDDTGGGGGGGGGLGPIRVLTANPSFTLDDSVVVRGVFTSGPINVR
;
A
#
# COMPACT_ATOMS: atom_id res chain seq x y z
N MET A 1 -33.58 10.99 83.27
CA MET A 1 -34.28 10.11 82.30
C MET A 1 -33.31 9.85 81.15
N PHE A 2 -32.43 8.85 81.28
CA PHE A 2 -31.44 8.50 80.26
C PHE A 2 -31.93 7.27 79.52
N ARG A 3 -32.27 7.41 78.24
CA ARG A 3 -32.65 6.31 77.34
C ARG A 3 -31.39 5.64 76.81
N TRP A 4 -31.25 4.36 77.11
CA TRP A 4 -30.29 3.46 76.48
C TRP A 4 -30.79 3.08 75.07
N VAL A 5 -29.90 3.17 74.09
CA VAL A 5 -30.11 2.66 72.71
C VAL A 5 -29.28 1.39 72.57
N PRO A 6 -29.83 0.26 72.09
CA PRO A 6 -29.05 -0.94 71.85
C PRO A 6 -28.23 -0.81 70.56
N VAL A 7 -26.95 -1.16 70.66
CA VAL A 7 -26.02 -1.29 69.53
C VAL A 7 -26.35 -2.59 68.78
N ALA A 8 -26.71 -2.47 67.50
CA ALA A 8 -26.89 -3.60 66.61
C ALA A 8 -25.52 -4.17 66.21
N ALA A 9 -25.31 -5.46 66.47
CA ALA A 9 -24.13 -6.20 66.04
C ALA A 9 -24.20 -6.44 64.52
N LEU A 10 -23.24 -5.87 63.78
CA LEU A 10 -23.01 -6.15 62.37
C LEU A 10 -22.28 -7.49 62.27
N ALA A 11 -22.93 -8.51 61.71
CA ALA A 11 -22.30 -9.79 61.43
C ALA A 11 -21.36 -9.64 60.21
N LEU A 12 -20.05 -9.72 60.44
CA LEU A 12 -19.06 -9.94 59.38
C LEU A 12 -19.25 -11.37 58.84
N ALA A 13 -19.65 -11.47 57.57
CA ALA A 13 -19.54 -12.71 56.82
C ALA A 13 -18.04 -13.00 56.60
N ALA A 14 -17.52 -14.03 57.29
CA ALA A 14 -16.19 -14.55 57.04
C ALA A 14 -16.19 -15.29 55.69
N CYS A 15 -15.48 -14.74 54.71
CA CYS A 15 -15.06 -15.52 53.54
C CYS A 15 -14.09 -16.60 54.03
N SER A 16 -14.53 -17.85 54.06
CA SER A 16 -13.64 -19.00 54.24
C SER A 16 -12.83 -19.18 52.95
N PHE A 17 -11.58 -18.73 52.96
CA PHE A 17 -10.58 -19.16 51.99
C PHE A 17 -10.15 -20.57 52.36
N THR A 18 -10.55 -21.56 51.56
CA THR A 18 -9.93 -22.88 51.55
C THR A 18 -8.64 -22.75 50.75
N PRO A 19 -7.44 -22.83 51.35
CA PRO A 19 -6.21 -22.87 50.58
C PRO A 19 -6.16 -24.25 49.92
N THR A 20 -6.53 -24.32 48.64
CA THR A 20 -6.20 -25.48 47.83
C THR A 20 -4.70 -25.44 47.61
N GLY A 21 -3.97 -26.24 48.40
CA GLY A 21 -2.56 -26.49 48.18
C GLY A 21 -2.34 -27.04 46.77
N GLN A 22 -1.95 -26.15 45.86
CA GLN A 22 -1.01 -26.48 44.81
C GLN A 22 0.34 -25.99 45.32
N GLY A 23 1.35 -26.87 45.27
CA GLY A 23 2.63 -26.68 45.94
C GLY A 23 3.39 -25.44 45.49
N ASP A 24 4.53 -25.21 46.14
CA ASP A 24 5.53 -24.17 45.89
C ASP A 24 6.06 -24.14 44.44
N GLU A 25 5.20 -23.94 43.43
CA GLU A 25 5.62 -23.45 42.13
C GLU A 25 6.00 -22.00 42.33
N SER A 26 7.30 -21.78 42.58
CA SER A 26 7.92 -20.47 42.66
C SER A 26 7.37 -19.59 41.54
N CYS A 27 6.73 -18.47 41.89
CA CYS A 27 6.26 -17.48 40.93
C CYS A 27 7.38 -17.17 39.93
N GLN A 28 7.22 -17.62 38.68
CA GLN A 28 8.18 -17.34 37.61
C GLN A 28 7.70 -16.12 36.84
N ALA A 29 8.57 -15.12 36.76
CA ALA A 29 8.33 -13.97 35.92
C ALA A 29 8.22 -14.46 34.46
N ARG A 30 7.08 -14.22 33.81
CA ARG A 30 6.83 -14.61 32.41
C ARG A 30 5.92 -13.63 31.68
N CYS A 31 5.86 -13.75 30.36
CA CYS A 31 4.79 -13.16 29.56
C CYS A 31 3.71 -14.23 29.30
N ASP A 32 2.46 -13.89 29.54
CA ASP A 32 1.28 -14.69 29.21
C ASP A 32 0.42 -13.91 28.21
N GLY A 33 0.70 -14.11 26.92
CA GLY A 33 0.17 -13.27 25.85
C GLY A 33 0.54 -11.79 26.04
N PRO A 34 -0.44 -10.86 26.08
CA PRO A 34 -0.17 -9.45 26.33
C PRO A 34 0.10 -9.14 27.80
N THR A 35 0.07 -10.12 28.72
CA THR A 35 0.19 -9.86 30.16
C THR A 35 1.61 -10.14 30.66
N ALA A 36 2.28 -9.15 31.24
CA ALA A 36 3.51 -9.35 31.99
C ALA A 36 3.19 -9.81 33.42
N VAL A 37 3.76 -10.94 33.82
CA VAL A 37 3.74 -11.45 35.18
C VAL A 37 5.12 -11.22 35.79
N THR A 38 5.21 -10.39 36.84
CA THR A 38 6.47 -10.10 37.55
C THR A 38 6.45 -10.68 38.96
N CYS A 39 7.56 -11.30 39.38
CA CYS A 39 7.71 -12.00 40.66
C CYS A 39 9.06 -11.67 41.33
N PRO A 40 9.12 -11.45 42.66
CA PRO A 40 8.01 -11.01 43.53
C PRO A 40 7.60 -9.58 43.14
N GLY A 41 6.33 -9.35 42.83
CA GLY A 41 5.86 -8.05 42.34
C GLY A 41 5.19 -7.19 43.42
N GLY A 42 4.49 -7.82 44.38
CA GLY A 42 3.73 -7.13 45.43
C GLY A 42 4.44 -7.06 46.80
N PRO A 43 3.92 -6.25 47.74
CA PRO A 43 4.47 -6.10 49.09
C PRO A 43 4.50 -7.43 49.88
N ASP A 44 3.65 -8.38 49.53
CA ASP A 44 3.54 -9.69 50.18
C ASP A 44 4.15 -10.84 49.36
N GLY A 45 4.86 -10.55 48.27
CA GLY A 45 5.46 -11.57 47.39
C GLY A 45 4.51 -12.14 46.32
N GLU A 46 3.27 -11.66 46.26
CA GLU A 46 2.29 -12.05 45.24
C GLU A 46 2.73 -11.64 43.81
N PRO A 47 2.39 -12.43 42.78
CA PRO A 47 2.59 -12.05 41.38
C PRO A 47 1.86 -10.75 41.06
N VAL A 48 2.56 -9.79 40.43
CA VAL A 48 1.89 -8.65 39.81
C VAL A 48 1.69 -8.96 38.34
N THR A 49 0.44 -8.85 37.91
CA THR A 49 0.08 -8.95 36.50
C THR A 49 -0.18 -7.55 35.95
N MET A 50 0.40 -7.25 34.79
CA MET A 50 0.18 -6.01 34.07
C MET A 50 -0.14 -6.35 32.62
N THR A 51 -1.31 -5.95 32.13
CA THR A 51 -1.60 -6.03 30.70
C THR A 51 -0.78 -4.99 29.96
N CYS A 52 0.08 -5.45 29.08
CA CYS A 52 0.91 -4.62 28.23
C CYS A 52 0.08 -4.10 27.07
N PRO A 53 -0.07 -2.76 26.94
CA PRO A 53 -0.86 -2.18 25.85
C PRO A 53 -0.33 -2.55 24.46
N ALA A 54 0.98 -2.77 24.35
CA ALA A 54 1.63 -3.09 23.08
C ALA A 54 2.20 -4.52 23.06
N LEU A 55 3.17 -4.81 23.93
CA LEU A 55 3.88 -6.09 23.90
C LEU A 55 4.46 -6.41 25.28
N CYS A 56 4.40 -7.68 25.66
CA CYS A 56 5.17 -8.20 26.79
C CYS A 56 6.51 -8.76 26.28
N ILE A 57 7.64 -8.27 26.82
CA ILE A 57 8.98 -8.78 26.50
C ILE A 57 9.46 -9.64 27.67
N ALA A 58 9.74 -10.93 27.41
CA ALA A 58 10.11 -11.89 28.45
C ALA A 58 11.56 -11.74 28.99
N ASP A 59 12.51 -11.29 28.16
CA ASP A 59 13.95 -11.26 28.47
C ASP A 59 14.50 -9.81 28.56
N PRO A 60 15.35 -9.45 29.55
CA PRO A 60 15.82 -10.26 30.69
C PRO A 60 14.85 -10.37 31.85
N ALA A 61 13.74 -9.63 31.79
CA ALA A 61 12.61 -9.78 32.69
C ALA A 61 11.31 -9.34 31.98
N PRO A 62 10.17 -9.99 32.27
CA PRO A 62 8.85 -9.59 31.80
C PRO A 62 8.60 -8.12 32.08
N ARG A 63 8.40 -7.36 31.02
CA ARG A 63 8.02 -5.96 31.11
C ARG A 63 7.14 -5.62 29.94
N CYS A 64 6.28 -4.63 30.15
CA CYS A 64 5.57 -4.03 29.06
C CYS A 64 6.54 -3.16 28.27
N ALA A 65 6.71 -3.51 27.01
CA ALA A 65 7.40 -2.66 26.07
C ALA A 65 6.57 -1.39 25.92
N SER A 66 7.18 -0.24 26.17
CA SER A 66 6.74 0.99 25.52
C SER A 66 7.13 0.84 24.05
N VAL A 67 6.23 0.29 23.23
CA VAL A 67 6.42 0.27 21.78
C VAL A 67 6.10 1.66 21.30
N THR A 68 7.12 2.50 21.19
CA THR A 68 7.03 3.68 20.35
C THR A 68 7.11 3.16 18.91
N LEU A 69 5.97 3.13 18.22
CA LEU A 69 5.96 2.83 16.81
C LEU A 69 6.85 3.86 16.10
N ALA A 70 7.77 3.39 15.27
CA ALA A 70 8.55 4.24 14.38
C ALA A 70 8.17 3.88 12.95
N PRO A 71 7.08 4.46 12.39
CA PRO A 71 6.68 4.19 11.01
C PRO A 71 7.84 4.40 10.05
N SER A 72 8.04 3.45 9.14
CA SER A 72 9.21 3.35 8.27
C SER A 72 9.61 4.64 7.55
N ASN A 73 8.66 5.45 7.11
CA ASN A 73 8.94 6.68 6.36
C ASN A 73 8.93 7.98 7.17
N LEU A 74 8.90 7.90 8.50
CA LEU A 74 8.83 9.06 9.38
C LEU A 74 10.06 9.18 10.28
N THR A 75 10.50 10.41 10.54
CA THR A 75 11.40 10.68 11.65
C THR A 75 10.65 10.56 12.99
N ALA A 76 11.39 10.42 14.09
CA ALA A 76 10.77 10.39 15.43
C ALA A 76 9.92 11.64 15.73
N SER A 77 10.36 12.82 15.30
CA SER A 77 9.60 14.07 15.50
C SER A 77 8.31 14.11 14.67
N GLN A 78 8.33 13.59 13.44
CA GLN A 78 7.14 13.47 12.60
C GLN A 78 6.16 12.44 13.15
N ALA A 79 6.66 11.31 13.66
CA ALA A 79 5.84 10.30 14.31
C ALA A 79 5.15 10.86 15.58
N MET A 80 5.89 11.62 16.41
CA MET A 80 5.32 12.31 17.58
C MET A 80 4.24 13.32 17.18
N THR A 81 4.49 14.13 16.15
CA THR A 81 3.49 15.09 15.64
C THR A 81 2.21 14.37 15.20
N ALA A 82 2.35 13.24 14.49
CA ALA A 82 1.21 12.44 14.07
C ALA A 82 0.44 11.80 15.23
N GLN A 83 1.10 11.48 16.35
CA GLN A 83 0.42 11.00 17.57
C GLN A 83 -0.40 12.09 18.27
N GLU A 84 -0.02 13.36 18.10
CA GLU A 84 -0.73 14.51 18.68
C GLU A 84 -1.93 14.96 17.84
N ALA A 85 -2.12 14.37 16.66
CA ALA A 85 -3.27 14.65 15.81
C ALA A 85 -4.58 14.35 16.55
N SER A 86 -5.49 15.33 16.55
CA SER A 86 -6.71 15.29 17.38
C SER A 86 -8.00 15.09 16.60
N GLY A 87 -8.00 15.37 15.29
CA GLY A 87 -9.17 15.26 14.42
C GLY A 87 -9.39 13.87 13.85
N ALA A 88 -10.62 13.55 13.45
CA ALA A 88 -10.94 12.33 12.73
C ALA A 88 -11.03 12.61 11.23
N LEU A 89 -10.32 11.82 10.41
CA LEU A 89 -10.53 11.79 8.97
C LEU A 89 -11.64 10.79 8.66
N VAL A 90 -12.84 11.27 8.36
CA VAL A 90 -14.02 10.44 8.08
C VAL A 90 -14.48 10.67 6.65
N ILE A 91 -14.28 9.67 5.79
CA ILE A 91 -14.62 9.72 4.37
C ILE A 91 -15.87 8.87 4.15
N ASN A 92 -17.02 9.53 4.02
CA ASN A 92 -18.34 8.90 3.81
C ASN A 92 -18.87 9.06 2.37
N ALA A 93 -18.10 9.72 1.52
CA ALA A 93 -18.39 9.95 0.11
C ALA A 93 -17.07 10.01 -0.64
N ASP A 94 -17.15 9.88 -1.97
CA ASP A 94 -15.95 9.92 -2.81
C ASP A 94 -15.18 11.24 -2.62
N VAL A 95 -13.87 11.12 -2.44
CA VAL A 95 -12.97 12.26 -2.27
C VAL A 95 -11.66 11.98 -2.99
N THR A 96 -11.04 13.02 -3.55
CA THR A 96 -9.70 12.91 -4.13
C THR A 96 -8.70 13.57 -3.20
N ILE A 97 -7.61 12.89 -2.84
CA ILE A 97 -6.42 13.54 -2.28
C ILE A 97 -5.49 13.91 -3.43
N ASP A 98 -5.31 15.22 -3.64
CA ASP A 98 -4.32 15.77 -4.55
C ASP A 98 -3.03 16.00 -3.78
N THR A 99 -2.07 15.09 -3.93
CA THR A 99 -0.84 15.09 -3.15
C THR A 99 0.14 16.19 -3.58
N SER A 100 -0.04 16.75 -4.79
CA SER A 100 0.71 17.91 -5.28
C SER A 100 0.18 19.21 -4.68
N LEU A 101 -1.15 19.38 -4.69
CA LEU A 101 -1.84 20.51 -4.06
C LEU A 101 -1.88 20.42 -2.53
N MET A 102 -1.63 19.24 -1.97
CA MET A 102 -1.74 18.95 -0.53
C MET A 102 -3.14 19.28 0.01
N ALA A 103 -4.16 18.83 -0.71
CA ALA A 103 -5.56 19.09 -0.36
C ALA A 103 -6.45 17.91 -0.72
N PHE A 104 -7.45 17.67 0.11
CA PHE A 104 -8.60 16.88 -0.30
C PHE A 104 -9.50 17.75 -1.16
N VAL A 105 -10.02 17.18 -2.25
CA VAL A 105 -10.92 17.86 -3.17
C VAL A 105 -12.09 16.97 -3.54
N GLU A 106 -13.24 17.58 -3.81
CA GLU A 106 -14.41 16.88 -4.32
C GLU A 106 -14.14 16.42 -5.78
N PRO A 107 -14.43 15.15 -6.11
CA PRO A 107 -14.18 14.62 -7.44
C PRO A 107 -14.95 15.41 -8.51
N GLY A 108 -14.26 15.83 -9.58
CA GLY A 108 -14.84 16.53 -10.72
C GLY A 108 -15.01 18.04 -10.57
N THR A 109 -15.16 18.59 -9.35
CA THR A 109 -15.24 20.05 -9.12
C THR A 109 -13.89 20.66 -8.76
N ASN A 110 -12.99 19.87 -8.15
CA ASN A 110 -11.76 20.33 -7.49
C ASN A 110 -12.00 21.29 -6.31
N ASP A 111 -13.22 21.33 -5.76
CA ASP A 111 -13.51 22.12 -4.57
C ASP A 111 -12.80 21.52 -3.35
N VAL A 112 -12.09 22.35 -2.59
CA VAL A 112 -11.30 21.89 -1.45
C VAL A 112 -12.21 21.44 -0.30
N VAL A 113 -12.01 20.21 0.15
CA VAL A 113 -12.68 19.61 1.31
C VAL A 113 -11.73 19.69 2.51
N THR A 114 -12.20 20.26 3.62
CA THR A 114 -11.40 20.37 4.84
C THR A 114 -11.90 19.42 5.92
N PHE A 115 -10.99 18.69 6.55
CA PHE A 115 -11.29 17.84 7.70
C PHE A 115 -10.73 18.49 8.97
N ALA A 116 -11.61 18.78 9.95
CA ALA A 116 -11.21 19.46 11.17
C ALA A 116 -10.22 18.60 11.98
N GLY A 117 -9.06 19.18 12.30
CA GLY A 117 -8.01 18.51 13.09
C GLY A 117 -7.22 17.44 12.34
N VAL A 118 -7.35 17.35 11.01
CA VAL A 118 -6.47 16.57 10.14
C VAL A 118 -5.37 17.48 9.62
N GLU A 119 -4.13 17.02 9.72
CA GLU A 119 -2.95 17.78 9.28
C GLU A 119 -2.37 17.19 8.00
N LEU A 120 -1.98 18.06 7.06
CA LEU A 120 -1.30 17.70 5.82
C LEU A 120 0.09 18.33 5.84
N VAL A 121 1.12 17.49 5.88
CA VAL A 121 2.52 17.91 6.04
C VAL A 121 3.36 17.39 4.87
N PRO A 122 3.92 18.25 4.01
CA PRO A 122 4.91 17.79 3.03
C PRO A 122 6.16 17.34 3.78
N LEU A 123 6.55 16.08 3.62
CA LEU A 123 7.78 15.57 4.24
C LEU A 123 9.01 15.96 3.41
N ASP A 124 8.87 15.87 2.10
CA ASP A 124 9.85 16.27 1.10
C ASP A 124 9.17 16.50 -0.27
N ALA A 125 9.94 16.57 -1.34
CA ALA A 125 9.42 16.78 -2.68
C ALA A 125 8.52 15.63 -3.19
N GLY A 126 8.69 14.40 -2.68
CA GLY A 126 8.03 13.19 -3.17
C GLY A 126 7.08 12.51 -2.19
N ARG A 127 6.89 13.03 -0.96
CA ARG A 127 6.04 12.40 0.07
C ARG A 127 5.16 13.41 0.81
N LEU A 128 3.88 13.08 0.97
CA LEU A 128 2.89 13.82 1.74
C LEU A 128 2.45 12.98 2.95
N LEU A 129 2.56 13.54 4.14
CA LEU A 129 1.97 12.99 5.36
C LEU A 129 0.57 13.57 5.58
N VAL A 130 -0.40 12.69 5.82
CA VAL A 130 -1.71 13.02 6.38
C VAL A 130 -1.79 12.43 7.77
N ALA A 131 -1.91 13.28 8.79
CA ALA A 131 -2.01 12.86 10.18
C ALA A 131 -3.43 13.13 10.73
N ALA A 132 -4.01 12.11 11.36
CA ALA A 132 -5.30 12.18 12.04
C ALA A 132 -5.27 11.37 13.33
N ARG A 133 -6.24 11.57 14.22
CA ARG A 133 -6.46 10.73 15.39
C ARG A 133 -6.97 9.34 14.97
N THR A 134 -8.02 9.34 14.15
CA THR A 134 -8.62 8.14 13.56
C THR A 134 -8.86 8.38 12.09
N VAL A 135 -8.74 7.34 11.27
CA VAL A 135 -9.12 7.38 9.85
C VAL A 135 -10.20 6.34 9.59
N SER A 136 -11.28 6.76 8.96
CA SER A 136 -12.36 5.87 8.53
C SER A 136 -12.74 6.16 7.09
N LEU A 137 -12.80 5.11 6.28
CA LEU A 137 -13.33 5.14 4.92
C LEU A 137 -14.52 4.20 4.87
N ALA A 138 -15.72 4.77 4.73
CA ALA A 138 -16.97 4.02 4.74
C ALA A 138 -17.11 3.12 3.51
N GLY A 139 -17.84 2.01 3.65
CA GLY A 139 -18.21 1.15 2.53
C GLY A 139 -18.97 1.94 1.45
N GLY A 140 -18.60 1.73 0.19
CA GLY A 140 -19.15 2.46 -0.95
C GLY A 140 -18.57 3.86 -1.20
N ALA A 141 -17.67 4.36 -0.34
CA ALA A 141 -16.90 5.56 -0.60
C ALA A 141 -15.53 5.21 -1.21
N THR A 142 -15.01 6.07 -2.08
CA THR A 142 -13.70 5.92 -2.71
C THR A 142 -12.77 7.08 -2.35
N LEU A 143 -11.58 6.77 -1.84
CA LEU A 143 -10.45 7.70 -1.75
C LEU A 143 -9.60 7.59 -3.02
N TYR A 144 -9.78 8.53 -3.95
CA TYR A 144 -8.93 8.66 -5.13
C TYR A 144 -7.62 9.37 -4.77
N GLY A 145 -6.52 8.93 -5.35
CA GLY A 145 -5.24 9.62 -5.25
C GLY A 145 -4.78 10.18 -6.58
N ARG A 146 -4.26 11.41 -6.59
CA ARG A 146 -3.48 11.95 -7.70
C ARG A 146 -2.32 12.83 -7.21
N GLY A 147 -1.41 13.15 -8.11
CA GLY A 147 -0.27 14.02 -7.84
C GLY A 147 1.06 13.27 -7.84
N ASP A 148 2.13 14.01 -7.63
CA ASP A 148 3.52 13.56 -7.74
C ASP A 148 4.10 13.03 -6.43
N ARG A 149 3.38 13.12 -5.31
CA ARG A 149 3.85 12.65 -4.00
C ARG A 149 3.17 11.35 -3.58
N ALA A 150 3.96 10.41 -3.05
CA ALA A 150 3.45 9.25 -2.35
C ALA A 150 2.69 9.70 -1.08
N LEU A 151 1.64 8.97 -0.72
CA LEU A 151 0.84 9.29 0.46
C LEU A 151 1.26 8.43 1.66
N ILE A 152 1.47 9.08 2.79
CA ILE A 152 1.63 8.44 4.09
C ILE A 152 0.47 8.89 4.97
N LEU A 153 -0.42 7.96 5.30
CA LEU A 153 -1.58 8.19 6.15
C LEU A 153 -1.32 7.61 7.54
N VAL A 154 -1.30 8.47 8.55
CA VAL A 154 -1.01 8.09 9.93
C VAL A 154 -2.20 8.38 10.84
N ALA A 155 -2.60 7.39 11.63
CA ALA A 155 -3.60 7.53 12.68
C ALA A 155 -2.99 7.34 14.07
N ALA A 156 -3.23 8.29 14.98
CA ALA A 156 -2.85 8.17 16.39
C ALA A 156 -3.50 6.96 17.09
N GLU A 157 -4.67 6.51 16.62
CA GLU A 157 -5.41 5.38 17.16
C GLU A 157 -5.62 4.29 16.10
N THR A 158 -6.61 4.47 15.22
CA THR A 158 -7.07 3.40 14.32
C THR A 158 -7.27 3.88 12.89
N ILE A 159 -7.05 2.97 11.94
CA ILE A 159 -7.47 3.10 10.54
C ILE A 159 -8.48 1.99 10.24
N ASP A 160 -9.69 2.37 9.86
CA ASP A 160 -10.77 1.45 9.47
C ASP A 160 -11.16 1.72 8.01
N LEU A 161 -10.83 0.80 7.10
CA LEU A 161 -11.13 0.90 5.67
C LEU A 161 -12.17 -0.14 5.27
N ALA A 162 -13.36 0.31 4.90
CA ALA A 162 -14.41 -0.51 4.30
C ALA A 162 -14.73 -0.11 2.85
N GLY A 163 -14.29 1.07 2.41
CA GLY A 163 -14.40 1.52 1.03
C GLY A 163 -13.15 1.27 0.19
N ASP A 164 -13.11 1.92 -0.98
CA ASP A 164 -12.06 1.75 -1.98
C ASP A 164 -10.98 2.83 -1.88
N VAL A 165 -9.72 2.44 -2.08
CA VAL A 165 -8.61 3.36 -2.28
C VAL A 165 -8.09 3.15 -3.71
N ASP A 166 -8.25 4.15 -4.57
CA ASP A 166 -7.85 4.06 -5.99
C ASP A 166 -6.72 5.03 -6.31
N PHE A 167 -5.51 4.49 -6.32
CA PHE A 167 -4.24 5.18 -6.54
C PHE A 167 -3.61 4.75 -7.87
N ARG A 168 -4.44 4.29 -8.80
CA ARG A 168 -4.00 3.98 -10.17
C ARG A 168 -3.59 5.25 -10.94
N PRO A 169 -2.84 5.09 -12.04
CA PRO A 169 -2.52 6.15 -12.99
C PRO A 169 -3.74 6.93 -13.49
N GLY A 170 -3.54 8.23 -13.71
CA GLY A 170 -4.55 9.09 -14.31
C GLY A 170 -4.29 10.56 -14.02
N CYS A 171 -4.26 11.41 -15.05
CA CYS A 171 -3.98 12.84 -14.86
C CYS A 171 -5.13 13.60 -14.17
N ALA A 172 -6.36 13.09 -14.23
CA ALA A 172 -7.54 13.75 -13.68
C ALA A 172 -8.62 12.73 -13.25
N PRO A 173 -8.44 12.03 -12.12
CA PRO A 173 -9.48 11.14 -11.60
C PRO A 173 -10.82 11.88 -11.39
N PRO A 174 -11.96 11.19 -11.57
CA PRO A 174 -12.07 9.77 -11.93
C PRO A 174 -11.85 9.50 -13.44
N SER A 175 -11.61 10.52 -14.27
CA SER A 175 -11.40 10.34 -15.70
C SER A 175 -9.99 9.78 -15.99
N VAL A 176 -9.93 8.52 -16.37
CA VAL A 176 -8.70 7.77 -16.70
C VAL A 176 -8.27 7.92 -18.18
N ASN A 177 -8.73 8.97 -18.87
CA ASN A 177 -8.53 9.07 -20.32
C ASN A 177 -7.05 9.27 -20.70
N ASP A 178 -6.25 9.83 -19.79
CA ASP A 178 -4.82 9.92 -19.94
C ASP A 178 -4.13 9.00 -18.92
N LEU A 179 -3.86 7.78 -19.39
CA LEU A 179 -3.23 6.71 -18.63
C LEU A 179 -1.71 6.88 -18.47
N ARG A 180 -1.14 7.97 -19.00
CA ARG A 180 0.31 8.21 -18.98
C ARG A 180 0.76 8.78 -17.65
N CYS A 181 -0.06 9.60 -16.98
CA CYS A 181 0.31 10.16 -15.69
C CYS A 181 0.37 9.06 -14.63
N GLY A 182 1.44 9.04 -13.84
CA GLY A 182 1.54 8.15 -12.67
C GLY A 182 0.44 8.41 -11.64
N GLY A 183 0.18 7.40 -10.79
CA GLY A 183 -0.55 7.62 -9.54
C GLY A 183 0.30 8.40 -8.52
N PRO A 184 -0.21 8.68 -7.30
CA PRO A 184 0.54 9.38 -6.25
C PRO A 184 1.96 8.85 -6.00
N GLY A 185 2.98 9.60 -6.39
CA GLY A 185 4.39 9.19 -6.25
C GLY A 185 4.85 8.11 -7.24
N GLY A 186 4.02 7.75 -8.21
CA GLY A 186 4.34 6.91 -9.35
C GLY A 186 4.95 7.71 -10.51
N GLY A 187 5.63 7.01 -11.41
CA GLY A 187 6.26 7.60 -12.58
C GLY A 187 5.33 7.66 -13.79
N ASP A 188 5.40 8.77 -14.52
CA ASP A 188 4.74 8.95 -15.82
C ASP A 188 5.30 7.98 -16.87
N GLY A 189 4.41 7.49 -17.73
CA GLY A 189 4.74 6.76 -18.94
C GLY A 189 5.46 7.63 -19.98
N GLY A 190 6.31 6.99 -20.78
CA GLY A 190 7.07 7.67 -21.83
C GLY A 190 6.19 8.05 -23.01
N ARG A 191 6.63 9.03 -23.79
CA ARG A 191 6.07 9.39 -25.11
C ARG A 191 7.19 9.60 -26.10
N VAL A 192 6.87 9.72 -27.39
CA VAL A 192 7.91 9.97 -28.41
C VAL A 192 8.72 11.22 -28.04
N GLY A 193 10.04 11.03 -27.88
CA GLY A 193 10.98 12.10 -27.50
C GLY A 193 11.06 12.41 -25.99
N LEU A 194 10.27 11.76 -25.14
CA LEU A 194 10.30 11.95 -23.69
C LEU A 194 10.30 10.61 -22.94
N ALA A 195 11.35 10.39 -22.17
CA ALA A 195 11.52 9.17 -21.39
C ALA A 195 10.42 9.02 -20.32
N ALA A 196 10.06 7.78 -20.03
CA ALA A 196 9.27 7.45 -18.85
C ALA A 196 10.03 7.83 -17.57
N THR A 197 9.31 7.94 -16.46
CA THR A 197 9.88 8.28 -15.15
C THR A 197 9.63 7.17 -14.12
N GLY A 198 10.18 7.33 -12.92
CA GLY A 198 10.18 6.31 -11.86
C GLY A 198 11.53 5.61 -11.69
N CYS A 199 11.63 4.79 -10.66
CA CYS A 199 12.89 4.17 -10.23
C CYS A 199 13.41 3.07 -11.19
N ALA A 200 12.53 2.39 -11.91
CA ALA A 200 12.85 1.39 -12.93
C ALA A 200 11.99 1.61 -14.17
N LEU A 201 12.07 2.83 -14.70
CA LEU A 201 11.35 3.26 -15.90
C LEU A 201 11.58 2.34 -17.10
N GLY A 202 10.51 2.14 -17.89
CA GLY A 202 10.57 1.44 -19.16
C GLY A 202 11.35 2.23 -20.20
N GLN A 203 12.25 1.56 -20.92
CA GLN A 203 13.00 2.17 -22.01
C GLN A 203 12.15 2.30 -23.26
N ALA A 204 12.35 3.39 -24.02
CA ALA A 204 11.65 3.62 -25.27
C ALA A 204 12.12 2.66 -26.37
N GLY A 205 11.17 2.19 -27.18
CA GLY A 205 11.44 1.43 -28.40
C GLY A 205 12.11 2.30 -29.47
N SER A 206 12.63 1.65 -30.51
CA SER A 206 13.24 2.32 -31.67
C SER A 206 12.91 1.57 -32.95
N ASN A 207 12.84 2.25 -34.09
CA ASN A 207 12.61 1.67 -35.44
C ASN A 207 11.60 0.50 -35.45
N GLY A 208 10.35 0.75 -35.06
CA GLY A 208 9.29 -0.26 -34.99
C GLY A 208 9.37 -1.25 -33.81
N GLY A 209 10.44 -1.25 -33.01
CA GLY A 209 10.52 -2.03 -31.76
C GLY A 209 9.58 -1.47 -30.68
N GLY A 210 9.01 -2.36 -29.86
CA GLY A 210 8.13 -1.97 -28.76
C GLY A 210 8.87 -1.35 -27.58
N GLY A 211 8.17 -0.54 -26.79
CA GLY A 211 8.66 0.00 -25.52
C GLY A 211 8.70 -1.06 -24.42
N ALA A 212 9.65 -0.96 -23.50
CA ALA A 212 9.73 -1.87 -22.35
C ALA A 212 8.72 -1.45 -21.27
N GLY A 213 8.23 -2.42 -20.49
CA GLY A 213 7.39 -2.13 -19.33
C GLY A 213 8.17 -1.56 -18.15
N GLY A 214 7.51 -0.78 -17.30
CA GLY A 214 8.08 -0.27 -16.06
C GLY A 214 8.27 -1.39 -15.02
N GLY A 215 9.27 -1.25 -14.15
CA GLY A 215 9.52 -2.13 -13.00
C GLY A 215 9.24 -1.48 -11.64
N ASN A 216 9.05 -2.32 -10.62
CA ASN A 216 9.04 -1.92 -9.21
C ASN A 216 9.61 -3.04 -8.33
N ALA A 217 8.77 -3.89 -7.72
CA ALA A 217 9.24 -5.07 -6.98
C ALA A 217 9.67 -6.21 -7.91
N THR A 218 9.08 -6.29 -9.10
CA THR A 218 9.56 -7.15 -10.19
C THR A 218 9.94 -6.30 -11.39
N GLN A 219 10.84 -6.85 -12.20
CA GLN A 219 11.23 -6.24 -13.47
C GLN A 219 10.03 -6.23 -14.43
N GLY A 220 9.92 -5.16 -15.22
CA GLY A 220 8.99 -5.10 -16.36
C GLY A 220 9.42 -6.00 -17.52
N GLY A 221 8.54 -6.17 -18.49
CA GLY A 221 8.79 -6.97 -19.70
C GLY A 221 9.60 -6.20 -20.72
N ALA A 222 10.41 -6.91 -21.52
CA ALA A 222 11.03 -6.32 -22.71
C ALA A 222 9.97 -5.99 -23.77
N GLY A 223 10.23 -4.96 -24.57
CA GLY A 223 9.48 -4.74 -25.80
C GLY A 223 9.77 -5.82 -26.83
N GLY A 224 8.80 -6.07 -27.69
CA GLY A 224 8.88 -6.99 -28.81
C GLY A 224 9.72 -6.43 -29.96
N VAL A 225 10.21 -7.34 -30.80
CA VAL A 225 11.05 -7.01 -31.97
C VAL A 225 10.14 -6.51 -33.11
N GLY A 226 10.48 -5.35 -33.69
CA GLY A 226 9.92 -4.87 -34.96
C GLY A 226 10.98 -4.97 -36.06
N THR A 227 11.31 -3.86 -36.73
CA THR A 227 12.46 -3.85 -37.66
C THR A 227 13.81 -3.96 -36.94
N VAL A 228 13.83 -3.58 -35.65
CA VAL A 228 14.96 -3.79 -34.73
C VAL A 228 14.46 -4.39 -33.41
N ALA A 229 15.40 -4.80 -32.56
CA ALA A 229 15.08 -5.32 -31.24
C ALA A 229 14.26 -4.31 -30.41
N GLY A 230 13.26 -4.80 -29.68
CA GLY A 230 12.51 -4.00 -28.72
C GLY A 230 13.39 -3.55 -27.56
N ALA A 231 12.91 -2.57 -26.82
CA ALA A 231 13.65 -2.02 -25.70
C ALA A 231 13.80 -3.06 -24.57
N PRO A 232 15.00 -3.21 -23.98
CA PRO A 232 15.16 -4.07 -22.82
C PRO A 232 14.57 -3.40 -21.56
N PRO A 233 14.09 -4.19 -20.58
CA PRO A 233 13.63 -3.64 -19.32
C PRO A 233 14.83 -3.14 -18.50
N ARG A 234 14.61 -2.09 -17.69
CA ARG A 234 15.62 -1.60 -16.75
C ARG A 234 15.70 -2.51 -15.52
N GLY A 235 16.87 -2.60 -14.90
CA GLY A 235 17.04 -3.26 -13.60
C GLY A 235 16.33 -2.52 -12.46
N LEU A 236 16.20 -3.19 -11.32
CA LEU A 236 15.45 -2.70 -10.15
C LEU A 236 16.35 -2.02 -9.09
N GLU A 237 17.60 -1.73 -9.42
CA GLU A 237 18.62 -1.31 -8.45
C GLU A 237 18.23 -0.02 -7.70
N MET A 238 17.41 0.84 -8.32
CA MET A 238 16.97 2.10 -7.72
C MET A 238 15.57 2.04 -7.07
N CYS A 239 14.85 0.91 -7.17
CA CYS A 239 13.48 0.77 -6.66
C CYS A 239 13.37 0.19 -5.25
N ASN A 240 14.49 0.00 -4.55
CA ASN A 240 14.50 -0.71 -3.26
C ASN A 240 13.77 -2.07 -3.37
N ALA A 241 14.08 -2.86 -4.41
CA ALA A 241 13.47 -4.18 -4.65
C ALA A 241 13.60 -5.16 -3.46
N GLY A 242 14.46 -4.85 -2.48
CA GLY A 242 14.54 -5.55 -1.19
C GLY A 242 13.30 -5.40 -0.31
N GLY A 243 12.34 -4.54 -0.67
CA GLY A 243 11.02 -4.49 -0.05
C GLY A 243 10.93 -3.67 1.23
N ASP A 244 11.95 -2.90 1.60
CA ASP A 244 11.92 -2.03 2.79
C ASP A 244 11.00 -0.81 2.65
N LEU A 245 10.70 -0.39 1.40
CA LEU A 245 9.81 0.75 1.13
C LEU A 245 10.22 2.05 1.85
N GLU A 246 11.53 2.19 2.09
CA GLU A 246 12.17 3.36 2.68
C GLU A 246 13.28 3.86 1.73
N PRO A 247 13.12 5.00 1.05
CA PRO A 247 11.89 5.81 0.94
C PRO A 247 10.72 5.12 0.20
N LEU A 248 9.50 5.57 0.50
CA LEU A 248 8.26 5.16 -0.18
C LEU A 248 8.17 5.77 -1.58
N HIS A 249 8.11 4.91 -2.60
CA HIS A 249 7.98 5.28 -4.01
C HIS A 249 6.90 4.46 -4.71
N GLY A 250 6.21 5.07 -5.67
CA GLY A 250 5.26 4.38 -6.53
C GLY A 250 5.93 3.53 -7.61
N GLY A 251 5.11 2.99 -8.49
CA GLY A 251 5.53 2.24 -9.66
C GLY A 251 6.18 3.13 -10.71
N SER A 252 6.94 2.53 -11.62
CA SER A 252 7.56 3.23 -12.74
C SER A 252 6.67 3.22 -13.98
N GLY A 253 6.77 4.26 -14.81
CA GLY A 253 6.10 4.31 -16.10
C GLY A 253 6.72 3.36 -17.13
N GLY A 254 5.91 2.87 -18.05
CA GLY A 254 6.34 2.12 -19.23
C GLY A 254 6.95 3.03 -20.29
N GLY A 255 7.87 2.48 -21.09
CA GLY A 255 8.53 3.21 -22.17
C GLY A 255 7.62 3.39 -23.38
N ALA A 256 7.81 4.49 -24.12
CA ALA A 256 7.11 4.68 -25.39
C ALA A 256 7.52 3.63 -26.42
N GLY A 257 6.62 3.30 -27.34
CA GLY A 257 6.97 2.61 -28.59
C GLY A 257 7.76 3.52 -29.54
N ALA A 258 8.09 2.99 -30.73
CA ALA A 258 8.91 3.71 -31.70
C ALA A 258 8.16 4.85 -32.44
N GLY A 259 6.82 4.83 -32.43
CA GLY A 259 5.97 5.69 -33.26
C GLY A 259 5.08 6.65 -32.48
N PRO A 260 4.49 7.66 -33.16
CA PRO A 260 3.53 8.57 -32.55
C PRO A 260 2.30 7.81 -32.04
N GLY A 261 1.80 8.19 -30.87
CA GLY A 261 0.63 7.54 -30.26
C GLY A 261 0.93 6.22 -29.52
N ALA A 262 2.19 5.76 -29.53
CA ALA A 262 2.62 4.57 -28.79
C ALA A 262 3.06 4.93 -27.36
N ASP A 263 2.29 5.72 -26.63
CA ASP A 263 2.70 6.18 -25.31
C ASP A 263 2.72 5.01 -24.30
N GLY A 264 3.66 5.06 -23.35
CA GLY A 264 3.72 4.09 -22.26
C GLY A 264 2.68 4.38 -21.17
N GLY A 265 2.30 3.34 -20.43
CA GLY A 265 1.40 3.47 -19.28
C GLY A 265 2.10 4.04 -18.04
N GLY A 266 1.41 4.87 -17.26
CA GLY A 266 1.88 5.38 -15.97
C GLY A 266 2.00 4.28 -14.91
N GLY A 267 2.90 4.48 -13.95
CA GLY A 267 3.10 3.61 -12.80
C GLY A 267 2.07 3.86 -11.69
N GLY A 268 1.68 2.82 -10.96
CA GLY A 268 0.76 2.92 -9.83
C GLY A 268 1.30 3.79 -8.69
N GLY A 269 0.42 4.37 -7.88
CA GLY A 269 0.79 5.22 -6.75
C GLY A 269 1.38 4.45 -5.57
N ALA A 270 1.88 5.17 -4.57
CA ALA A 270 2.35 4.60 -3.32
C ALA A 270 1.57 5.10 -2.12
N LEU A 271 1.26 4.15 -1.23
CA LEU A 271 0.50 4.36 -0.02
C LEU A 271 1.18 3.67 1.17
N GLN A 272 1.37 4.44 2.23
CA GLN A 272 1.64 3.90 3.55
C GLN A 272 0.43 4.15 4.46
N LEU A 273 -0.01 3.11 5.15
CA LEU A 273 -0.99 3.15 6.23
C LEU A 273 -0.24 2.87 7.53
N SER A 274 -0.29 3.79 8.48
CA SER A 274 0.32 3.60 9.79
C SER A 274 -0.64 3.94 10.91
N ALA A 275 -0.83 3.04 11.87
CA ALA A 275 -1.67 3.31 13.04
C ALA A 275 -0.94 2.91 14.31
N PHE A 276 -0.98 3.75 15.34
CA PHE A 276 -0.38 3.42 16.63
C PHE A 276 -1.21 2.42 17.46
N GLY A 277 -2.47 2.16 17.07
CA GLY A 277 -3.32 1.14 17.66
C GLY A 277 -3.59 -0.05 16.74
N ALA A 278 -4.44 0.14 15.73
CA ALA A 278 -4.84 -0.95 14.82
C ALA A 278 -5.19 -0.47 13.42
N ILE A 279 -4.98 -1.33 12.43
CA ILE A 279 -5.51 -1.17 11.07
C ILE A 279 -6.48 -2.31 10.78
N ARG A 280 -7.71 -1.96 10.36
CA ARG A 280 -8.71 -2.92 9.89
C ARG A 280 -9.09 -2.57 8.46
N ILE A 281 -8.97 -3.56 7.58
CA ILE A 281 -9.43 -3.47 6.20
C ILE A 281 -10.51 -4.54 6.06
N VAL A 282 -11.77 -4.13 6.11
CA VAL A 282 -12.91 -5.04 6.18
C VAL A 282 -13.81 -4.72 5.01
N GLY A 283 -13.70 -5.56 3.99
CA GLY A 283 -14.27 -5.22 2.70
C GLY A 283 -15.65 -5.75 2.43
N ASP A 284 -16.19 -6.73 3.17
CA ASP A 284 -17.39 -7.50 2.76
C ASP A 284 -17.38 -7.99 1.29
N GLY A 285 -16.19 -8.07 0.69
CA GLY A 285 -15.93 -8.40 -0.72
C GLY A 285 -15.76 -7.16 -1.64
N THR A 286 -15.99 -5.97 -1.11
CA THR A 286 -15.98 -4.69 -1.83
C THR A 286 -14.74 -3.83 -1.61
N ALA A 287 -14.11 -3.78 -0.42
CA ALA A 287 -12.94 -2.92 -0.22
C ALA A 287 -11.73 -3.31 -1.09
N VAL A 288 -11.31 -2.38 -1.95
CA VAL A 288 -10.14 -2.52 -2.82
C VAL A 288 -9.12 -1.44 -2.52
N LEU A 289 -7.88 -1.85 -2.21
CA LEU A 289 -6.72 -0.97 -2.23
C LEU A 289 -6.00 -1.20 -3.56
N ASN A 290 -6.26 -0.32 -4.54
CA ASN A 290 -5.77 -0.43 -5.91
C ASN A 290 -4.66 0.57 -6.22
N LEU A 291 -3.45 0.07 -6.35
CA LEU A 291 -2.25 0.80 -6.73
C LEU A 291 -1.67 0.20 -8.02
N GLY A 292 -2.53 -0.33 -8.90
CA GLY A 292 -2.09 -0.97 -10.13
C GLY A 292 -1.58 0.02 -11.18
N GLY A 293 -0.71 -0.44 -12.08
CA GLY A 293 -0.19 0.33 -13.20
C GLY A 293 -1.13 0.37 -14.41
N ALA A 294 -0.89 1.30 -15.32
CA ALA A 294 -1.69 1.50 -16.52
C ALA A 294 -1.19 0.68 -17.71
N GLY A 295 -2.11 0.38 -18.63
CA GLY A 295 -1.76 -0.19 -19.92
C GLY A 295 -0.97 0.78 -20.80
N GLY A 296 -0.07 0.25 -21.63
CA GLY A 296 0.59 1.01 -22.69
C GLY A 296 -0.29 1.11 -23.94
N GLN A 297 -0.13 2.17 -24.72
CA GLN A 297 -0.91 2.39 -25.92
C GLN A 297 -0.43 1.52 -27.08
N GLY A 298 -1.36 1.02 -27.89
CA GLY A 298 -1.02 0.39 -29.16
C GLY A 298 -0.53 1.42 -30.17
N ALA A 299 0.07 0.95 -31.27
CA ALA A 299 0.48 1.82 -32.38
C ALA A 299 -0.13 1.35 -33.70
N ASP A 300 -0.37 2.26 -34.65
CA ASP A 300 -0.96 1.91 -35.94
C ASP A 300 0.01 1.17 -36.88
N ASP A 301 1.24 1.68 -37.02
CA ASP A 301 2.27 1.17 -37.95
C ASP A 301 3.66 1.02 -37.29
N ASP A 302 3.73 1.13 -35.97
CA ASP A 302 4.97 1.11 -35.19
C ASP A 302 4.90 0.13 -34.01
N GLY A 303 5.95 0.09 -33.20
CA GLY A 303 5.97 -0.70 -31.97
C GLY A 303 5.07 -0.08 -30.89
N GLY A 304 4.41 -0.93 -30.10
CA GLY A 304 3.50 -0.51 -29.03
C GLY A 304 4.24 0.01 -27.79
N GLY A 305 3.55 0.82 -26.98
CA GLY A 305 4.02 1.34 -25.70
C GLY A 305 4.03 0.28 -24.60
N GLY A 306 5.00 0.36 -23.69
CA GLY A 306 5.10 -0.54 -22.53
C GLY A 306 4.08 -0.22 -21.44
N GLY A 307 3.66 -1.24 -20.69
CA GLY A 307 2.79 -1.09 -19.52
C GLY A 307 3.53 -0.51 -18.31
N GLY A 308 2.82 0.28 -17.50
CA GLY A 308 3.33 0.81 -16.24
C GLY A 308 3.31 -0.24 -15.12
N SER A 309 4.24 -0.15 -14.18
CA SER A 309 4.32 -1.11 -13.08
C SER A 309 3.29 -0.84 -11.98
N GLY A 310 3.03 -1.84 -11.15
CA GLY A 310 2.31 -1.65 -9.89
C GLY A 310 3.05 -0.71 -8.93
N GLY A 311 2.26 -0.08 -8.06
CA GLY A 311 2.65 0.84 -7.00
C GLY A 311 3.19 0.16 -5.75
N ALA A 312 3.22 0.87 -4.62
CA ALA A 312 3.73 0.31 -3.36
C ALA A 312 2.71 0.47 -2.23
N LEU A 313 2.48 -0.60 -1.47
CA LEU A 313 1.61 -0.57 -0.29
C LEU A 313 2.40 -1.00 0.95
N LEU A 314 2.45 -0.13 1.96
CA LEU A 314 3.03 -0.42 3.27
C LEU A 314 1.95 -0.28 4.35
N ILE A 315 1.74 -1.31 5.16
CA ILE A 315 0.78 -1.33 6.25
C ILE A 315 1.52 -1.58 7.55
N GLU A 316 1.43 -0.66 8.51
CA GLU A 316 2.20 -0.68 9.74
C GLU A 316 1.31 -0.38 10.95
N ALA A 317 1.05 -1.37 11.80
CA ALA A 317 0.37 -1.14 13.07
C ALA A 317 0.66 -2.25 14.06
N PRO A 318 0.47 -2.03 15.38
CA PRO A 318 0.54 -3.13 16.34
C PRO A 318 -0.32 -4.30 15.89
N MET A 319 -1.60 -4.05 15.59
CA MET A 319 -2.57 -5.04 15.09
C MET A 319 -3.03 -4.71 13.67
N VAL A 320 -3.04 -5.73 12.79
CA VAL A 320 -3.54 -5.59 11.42
C VAL A 320 -4.51 -6.72 11.11
N THR A 321 -5.73 -6.37 10.72
CA THR A 321 -6.77 -7.33 10.32
C THR A 321 -7.26 -6.99 8.92
N ILE A 322 -7.18 -7.95 8.00
CA ILE A 322 -7.62 -7.80 6.62
C ILE A 322 -8.60 -8.94 6.30
N LEU A 323 -9.86 -8.58 6.04
CA LEU A 323 -10.97 -9.50 5.82
C LEU A 323 -11.71 -9.11 4.53
N ASP A 324 -11.97 -10.08 3.65
CA ASP A 324 -12.76 -9.91 2.44
C ASP A 324 -12.37 -8.69 1.58
N ALA A 325 -11.07 -8.42 1.47
CA ALA A 325 -10.52 -7.24 0.80
C ALA A 325 -9.60 -7.61 -0.36
N ARG A 326 -9.23 -6.61 -1.17
CA ARG A 326 -8.29 -6.77 -2.29
C ARG A 326 -7.11 -5.82 -2.16
N LEU A 327 -5.90 -6.36 -2.15
CA LEU A 327 -4.65 -5.58 -2.11
C LEU A 327 -3.95 -5.73 -3.47
N LEU A 328 -4.01 -4.68 -4.30
CA LEU A 328 -3.64 -4.76 -5.71
C LEU A 328 -2.53 -3.76 -6.03
N ALA A 329 -1.36 -4.28 -6.38
CA ALA A 329 -0.21 -3.55 -6.90
C ALA A 329 0.29 -4.26 -8.18
N ALA A 330 -0.65 -4.57 -9.08
CA ALA A 330 -0.34 -5.26 -10.35
C ALA A 330 0.15 -4.28 -11.42
N GLY A 331 0.99 -4.73 -12.35
CA GLY A 331 1.34 -3.95 -13.54
C GLY A 331 0.22 -3.92 -14.59
N GLY A 332 0.28 -2.96 -15.50
CA GLY A 332 -0.55 -2.93 -16.70
C GLY A 332 0.04 -3.74 -17.86
N GLY A 333 -0.77 -4.04 -18.88
CA GLY A 333 -0.31 -4.69 -20.11
C GLY A 333 0.38 -3.72 -21.07
N GLY A 334 1.28 -4.21 -21.92
CA GLY A 334 1.82 -3.44 -23.05
C GLY A 334 0.79 -3.31 -24.18
N GLY A 335 0.90 -2.25 -24.97
CA GLY A 335 0.12 -2.06 -26.19
C GLY A 335 0.62 -2.95 -27.33
N SER A 336 -0.24 -3.23 -28.30
CA SER A 336 0.16 -4.02 -29.46
C SER A 336 0.99 -3.19 -30.45
N GLY A 337 1.87 -3.86 -31.18
CA GLY A 337 2.50 -3.29 -32.36
C GLY A 337 1.54 -3.46 -33.53
N ARG A 338 1.23 -2.37 -34.23
CA ARG A 338 0.26 -2.33 -35.34
C ARG A 338 -1.20 -2.60 -34.92
N GLN A 339 -2.16 -1.82 -35.44
CA GLN A 339 -3.62 -1.87 -35.16
C GLN A 339 -4.10 -1.12 -33.90
N ALA A 340 -3.21 -0.43 -33.19
CA ALA A 340 -3.55 0.49 -32.09
C ALA A 340 -4.42 -0.12 -30.96
N ASP A 341 -4.29 -1.42 -30.69
CA ASP A 341 -4.95 -2.05 -29.55
C ASP A 341 -4.11 -1.82 -28.28
N ASP A 342 -4.67 -1.07 -27.33
CA ASP A 342 -4.04 -0.76 -26.06
C ASP A 342 -3.92 -1.98 -25.14
N GLY A 343 -2.89 -1.96 -24.30
CA GLY A 343 -2.80 -2.85 -23.16
C GLY A 343 -3.85 -2.53 -22.11
N GLN A 344 -4.26 -3.52 -21.33
CA GLN A 344 -5.20 -3.29 -20.24
C GLN A 344 -4.50 -2.61 -19.05
N THR A 345 -5.19 -1.69 -18.39
CA THR A 345 -4.83 -1.23 -17.05
C THR A 345 -5.03 -2.37 -16.04
N ALA A 346 -4.22 -2.36 -14.97
CA ALA A 346 -4.37 -3.29 -13.85
C ALA A 346 -5.83 -3.34 -13.34
N ARG A 347 -6.32 -4.56 -13.17
CA ARG A 347 -7.73 -4.85 -12.91
C ARG A 347 -8.03 -4.91 -11.42
N ASN A 348 -9.21 -4.44 -11.02
CA ASN A 348 -9.67 -4.47 -9.63
C ASN A 348 -10.11 -5.87 -9.14
N ASP A 349 -10.12 -6.87 -10.02
CA ASP A 349 -10.43 -8.28 -9.71
C ASP A 349 -9.17 -9.13 -9.45
N GLY A 350 -7.99 -8.52 -9.54
CA GLY A 350 -6.72 -9.19 -9.37
C GLY A 350 -6.38 -10.17 -10.51
N THR A 351 -7.13 -10.20 -11.61
CA THR A 351 -6.66 -10.89 -12.81
C THR A 351 -5.52 -10.08 -13.45
N PRO A 352 -4.45 -10.75 -13.95
CA PRO A 352 -3.37 -10.04 -14.64
C PRO A 352 -3.91 -9.21 -15.81
N ALA A 353 -3.36 -8.02 -16.00
CA ALA A 353 -3.72 -7.18 -17.14
C ALA A 353 -3.25 -7.84 -18.44
N ALA A 354 -4.14 -8.01 -19.40
CA ALA A 354 -3.75 -8.50 -20.73
C ALA A 354 -3.00 -7.41 -21.51
N GLY A 355 -2.06 -7.81 -22.37
CA GLY A 355 -1.52 -6.91 -23.39
C GLY A 355 -2.50 -6.71 -24.54
N GLY A 356 -2.25 -5.69 -25.37
CA GLY A 356 -3.00 -5.45 -26.60
C GLY A 356 -2.81 -6.60 -27.59
N ALA A 357 -3.85 -6.99 -28.29
CA ALA A 357 -3.76 -8.00 -29.34
C ALA A 357 -3.44 -7.36 -30.69
N SER A 358 -2.75 -8.07 -31.58
CA SER A 358 -2.63 -7.64 -32.98
C SER A 358 -2.62 -8.84 -33.91
N SER A 359 -3.30 -8.71 -35.04
CA SER A 359 -3.29 -9.75 -36.09
C SER A 359 -2.08 -9.64 -37.01
N SER A 360 -1.45 -8.46 -37.11
CA SER A 360 -0.38 -8.17 -38.08
C SER A 360 0.94 -7.73 -37.45
N GLY A 361 0.94 -7.21 -36.22
CA GLY A 361 2.16 -6.94 -35.48
C GLY A 361 2.26 -7.75 -34.19
N GLY A 362 3.14 -7.33 -33.31
CA GLY A 362 3.43 -8.01 -32.07
C GLY A 362 2.37 -7.77 -31.00
N ASP A 363 1.90 -8.85 -30.36
CA ASP A 363 0.99 -8.74 -29.20
C ASP A 363 1.71 -8.07 -28.02
N GLY A 364 1.03 -7.25 -27.23
CA GLY A 364 1.59 -6.68 -26.02
C GLY A 364 1.81 -7.73 -24.92
N GLY A 365 2.81 -7.50 -24.07
CA GLY A 365 3.06 -8.34 -22.90
C GLY A 365 2.06 -8.09 -21.78
N GLY A 366 1.63 -9.13 -21.06
CA GLY A 366 0.73 -8.99 -19.91
C GLY A 366 1.41 -8.43 -18.65
N GLY A 367 0.64 -7.72 -17.81
CA GLY A 367 1.09 -7.20 -16.51
C GLY A 367 0.94 -8.25 -15.40
N ALA A 368 2.03 -8.95 -15.07
CA ALA A 368 2.05 -10.10 -14.15
C ALA A 368 3.38 -10.24 -13.37
N SER A 369 3.48 -11.26 -12.51
CA SER A 369 4.67 -11.58 -11.70
C SER A 369 5.94 -11.82 -12.52
N THR A 370 5.77 -12.41 -13.69
CA THR A 370 6.76 -12.38 -14.77
C THR A 370 6.14 -11.53 -15.84
N ALA A 371 6.47 -10.24 -15.84
CA ALA A 371 5.96 -9.31 -16.82
C ALA A 371 6.17 -9.88 -18.23
N GLY A 372 5.09 -9.91 -19.02
CA GLY A 372 5.11 -10.51 -20.35
C GLY A 372 6.06 -9.74 -21.26
N VAL A 373 6.87 -10.46 -22.03
CA VAL A 373 7.63 -9.89 -23.14
C VAL A 373 6.66 -9.58 -24.28
N GLY A 374 6.82 -8.42 -24.92
CA GLY A 374 6.06 -8.11 -26.13
C GLY A 374 6.37 -9.07 -27.27
N GLY A 375 5.37 -9.42 -28.05
CA GLY A 375 5.48 -10.25 -29.24
C GLY A 375 6.28 -9.57 -30.36
N THR A 376 6.94 -10.37 -31.17
CA THR A 376 7.60 -9.90 -32.41
C THR A 376 6.56 -9.56 -33.48
N GLY A 377 6.85 -8.56 -34.30
CA GLY A 377 6.06 -8.24 -35.50
C GLY A 377 5.88 -9.45 -36.41
N LYS A 378 4.69 -9.61 -36.99
CA LYS A 378 4.32 -10.82 -37.76
C LYS A 378 4.61 -10.67 -39.27
N ASP A 379 4.97 -9.48 -39.73
CA ASP A 379 5.38 -9.18 -41.11
C ASP A 379 6.46 -8.07 -41.16
N ASP A 380 7.00 -7.79 -42.35
CA ASP A 380 8.09 -6.81 -42.58
C ASP A 380 7.70 -5.36 -42.26
N THR A 381 6.42 -5.11 -42.00
CA THR A 381 5.84 -3.81 -41.64
C THR A 381 5.28 -3.80 -40.21
N GLY A 382 5.38 -4.92 -39.49
CA GLY A 382 4.79 -5.12 -38.18
C GLY A 382 5.70 -4.58 -37.09
N GLY A 383 5.21 -3.62 -36.32
CA GLY A 383 5.87 -3.22 -35.08
C GLY A 383 5.84 -4.33 -34.03
N GLY A 384 6.82 -4.31 -33.13
CA GLY A 384 6.85 -5.17 -31.95
C GLY A 384 5.89 -4.69 -30.86
N GLY A 385 5.29 -5.61 -30.11
CA GLY A 385 4.39 -5.26 -29.00
C GLY A 385 5.15 -4.64 -27.82
N GLY A 386 4.50 -3.82 -27.01
CA GLY A 386 5.07 -3.29 -25.78
C GLY A 386 5.24 -4.37 -24.71
N GLY A 387 6.23 -4.22 -23.83
CA GLY A 387 6.41 -5.09 -22.67
C GLY A 387 5.40 -4.79 -21.57
N GLY A 388 4.97 -5.81 -20.82
CA GLY A 388 4.06 -5.63 -19.67
C GLY A 388 4.75 -4.99 -18.45
N GLY A 389 3.99 -4.33 -17.58
CA GLY A 389 4.50 -3.75 -16.34
C GLY A 389 4.76 -4.80 -15.25
N GLY A 390 5.77 -4.55 -14.41
CA GLY A 390 6.08 -5.37 -13.25
C GLY A 390 5.11 -5.21 -12.08
N LEU A 391 5.14 -6.15 -11.13
CA LEU A 391 4.41 -6.05 -9.87
C LEU A 391 5.07 -5.06 -8.92
N GLY A 392 4.24 -4.47 -8.07
CA GLY A 392 4.61 -3.64 -6.95
C GLY A 392 4.71 -4.41 -5.63
N PRO A 393 5.46 -3.89 -4.64
CA PRO A 393 5.57 -4.50 -3.31
C PRO A 393 4.33 -4.20 -2.45
N ILE A 394 3.92 -5.20 -1.68
CA ILE A 394 2.91 -5.07 -0.62
C ILE A 394 3.55 -5.60 0.67
N ARG A 395 3.73 -4.73 1.67
CA ARG A 395 4.39 -5.09 2.93
C ARG A 395 3.49 -4.81 4.12
N VAL A 396 3.37 -5.79 5.01
CA VAL A 396 2.64 -5.67 6.27
C VAL A 396 3.58 -5.86 7.45
N LEU A 397 3.69 -4.84 8.30
CA LEU A 397 4.50 -4.85 9.50
C LEU A 397 3.61 -4.79 10.74
N THR A 398 3.79 -5.75 11.66
CA THR A 398 2.99 -5.84 12.89
C THR A 398 3.80 -5.99 14.15
N ALA A 399 3.22 -5.62 15.29
CA ALA A 399 3.73 -6.10 16.57
C ALA A 399 3.32 -7.58 16.71
N ASN A 400 4.34 -8.43 16.76
CA ASN A 400 4.33 -9.87 17.01
C ASN A 400 3.06 -10.43 17.72
N PRO A 401 2.44 -11.53 17.24
CA PRO A 401 1.93 -11.83 15.90
C PRO A 401 0.43 -11.50 15.81
N SER A 402 0.05 -10.22 15.72
CA SER A 402 -1.36 -9.82 15.60
C SER A 402 -1.78 -9.46 14.17
N PHE A 403 -1.19 -10.16 13.20
CA PHE A 403 -1.58 -10.10 11.80
C PHE A 403 -2.62 -11.17 11.49
N THR A 404 -3.79 -10.76 11.02
CA THR A 404 -4.83 -11.67 10.49
C THR A 404 -5.11 -11.32 9.04
N LEU A 405 -4.95 -12.32 8.17
CA LEU A 405 -5.26 -12.28 6.75
C LEU A 405 -6.25 -13.40 6.46
N ASP A 406 -7.49 -13.04 6.11
CA ASP A 406 -8.50 -14.04 5.76
C ASP A 406 -8.21 -14.73 4.42
N ASP A 407 -8.65 -15.98 4.25
CA ASP A 407 -8.46 -16.75 3.02
C ASP A 407 -9.20 -16.12 1.80
N SER A 408 -10.21 -15.29 2.05
CA SER A 408 -10.92 -14.50 1.03
C SER A 408 -10.10 -13.35 0.44
N VAL A 409 -8.99 -12.95 1.08
CA VAL A 409 -8.25 -11.77 0.68
C VAL A 409 -7.50 -12.03 -0.63
N VAL A 410 -7.74 -11.17 -1.63
CA VAL A 410 -7.03 -11.24 -2.91
C VAL A 410 -5.80 -10.34 -2.85
N VAL A 411 -4.62 -10.93 -2.95
CA VAL A 411 -3.36 -10.19 -3.03
C VAL A 411 -2.74 -10.32 -4.42
N ARG A 412 -2.43 -9.18 -5.05
CA ARG A 412 -1.70 -9.11 -6.31
C ARG A 412 -0.57 -8.10 -6.23
N GLY A 413 0.58 -8.59 -5.81
CA GLY A 413 1.83 -7.87 -5.68
C GLY A 413 2.89 -8.79 -5.10
N VAL A 414 4.10 -8.28 -4.90
CA VAL A 414 5.12 -9.00 -4.12
C VAL A 414 4.82 -8.80 -2.64
N PHE A 415 4.16 -9.79 -2.04
CA PHE A 415 3.71 -9.72 -0.66
C PHE A 415 4.79 -10.15 0.32
N THR A 416 5.06 -9.32 1.33
CA THR A 416 5.89 -9.67 2.47
C THR A 416 5.21 -9.26 3.78
N SER A 417 5.49 -10.00 4.85
CA SER A 417 5.07 -9.64 6.20
C SER A 417 6.24 -9.75 7.15
N GLY A 418 6.29 -8.89 8.16
CA GLY A 418 7.38 -8.89 9.12
C GLY A 418 7.04 -8.22 10.44
N PRO A 419 7.97 -8.26 11.40
CA PRO A 419 7.84 -7.47 12.62
C PRO A 419 7.96 -5.99 12.29
N ILE A 420 7.21 -5.16 13.00
CA ILE A 420 7.38 -3.71 12.96
C ILE A 420 8.67 -3.29 13.65
N ASN A 421 9.31 -2.26 13.10
CA ASN A 421 10.48 -1.65 13.74
C ASN A 421 10.03 -0.94 15.01
N VAL A 422 10.49 -1.44 16.15
CA VAL A 422 10.36 -0.75 17.43
C VAL A 422 11.66 -0.01 17.67
N ARG A 423 11.61 1.31 17.86
CA ARG A 423 12.80 2.15 18.10
C ARG A 423 12.73 2.85 19.44
#